data_AF-A0A418RQZ0-F1
#
_entry.id   AF-A0A418RQZ0-F1
#
_cell.length_a   1.000
_cell.length_b   1.000
_cell.length_c   1.000
_cell.angle_alpha   90.00
_cell.angle_beta   90.00
_cell.angle_gamma   90.00
#
_symmetry.space_group_name_H-M   'P 1'
#
loop_
_entity.id
_entity.type
_entity.pdbx_description
1 polymer ?
#
loop_
_entity_poly.entity_id
_entity_poly.type
_entity_poly.pdbx_seq_one_letter_code
_entity_poly.pdbx_strand_id
1 'polypeptide(L)'
;MSQRIVQIISGRLSLRSPQRESLESLQKAIAATPDILHPNRDVPALLEILKTEFPTLSDFERDFPSLCFALATGVGKTRLMGAFISYLHLAHGISNFFVLAPNLTIYNKLIADFTPNTKKYVFRGIAEFAVNTPKIVTGDDYEVK
;
A
#
# COMPACT_ATOMS: atom_id res chain seq x y z
N MET A 1 12.50 -3.43 -13.39
CA MET A 1 12.36 -2.07 -12.79
C MET A 1 11.69 -2.11 -11.42
N SER A 2 10.56 -2.81 -11.27
CA SER A 2 9.80 -2.88 -10.00
C SER A 2 10.63 -3.37 -8.78
N GLN A 3 11.47 -4.40 -8.91
CA GLN A 3 12.31 -4.88 -7.80
C GLN A 3 13.29 -3.82 -7.25
N ARG A 4 13.84 -2.97 -8.12
CA ARG A 4 14.71 -1.85 -7.70
C ARG A 4 13.93 -0.83 -6.86
N ILE A 5 12.67 -0.57 -7.22
CA ILE A 5 11.79 0.35 -6.48
C ILE A 5 11.49 -0.20 -5.09
N VAL A 6 11.22 -1.51 -4.97
CA VAL A 6 11.04 -2.18 -3.66
C VAL A 6 12.27 -1.99 -2.77
N GLN A 7 13.48 -2.18 -3.30
CA GLN A 7 14.72 -1.98 -2.54
C GLN A 7 14.92 -0.53 -2.10
N ILE A 8 14.65 0.43 -2.99
CA ILE A 8 14.74 1.86 -2.67
C ILE A 8 13.76 2.22 -1.55
N ILE A 9 12.48 1.83 -1.68
CA ILE A 9 11.44 2.12 -0.67
C ILE A 9 11.79 1.45 0.66
N SER A 10 12.24 0.19 0.62
CA SER A 10 12.62 -0.56 1.82
C SER A 10 13.75 0.14 2.59
N GLY A 11 14.76 0.63 1.88
CA GLY A 11 15.85 1.40 2.47
C GLY A 11 15.41 2.77 2.99
N ARG A 12 14.73 3.56 2.15
CA ARG A 12 14.31 4.93 2.47
C ARG A 12 13.35 5.00 3.65
N LEU A 13 12.42 4.04 3.75
CA LEU A 13 11.47 3.97 4.86
C LEU A 13 11.98 3.14 6.04
N SER A 14 13.19 2.56 5.95
CA SER A 14 13.76 1.68 6.99
C SER A 14 12.80 0.56 7.39
N LEU A 15 12.30 -0.18 6.39
CA LEU A 15 11.35 -1.28 6.62
C LEU A 15 12.02 -2.42 7.37
N ARG A 16 11.35 -2.92 8.42
CA ARG A 16 11.74 -4.14 9.14
C ARG A 16 11.39 -5.38 8.32
N SER A 17 12.00 -6.53 8.61
CA SER A 17 11.80 -7.78 7.85
C SER A 17 10.34 -8.07 7.51
N PRO A 18 9.39 -8.08 8.48
CA PRO A 18 8.00 -8.41 8.16
C PRO A 18 7.33 -7.41 7.21
N GLN A 19 7.71 -6.13 7.28
CA GLN A 19 7.20 -5.08 6.38
C GLN A 19 7.80 -5.21 4.99
N ARG A 20 9.09 -5.53 4.91
CA ARG A 20 9.80 -5.75 3.65
C ARG A 20 9.24 -6.95 2.91
N GLU A 21 9.09 -8.07 3.60
CA GLU A 21 8.49 -9.31 3.08
C GLU A 21 7.06 -9.06 2.57
N SER A 22 6.29 -8.22 3.26
CA SER A 22 4.95 -7.82 2.81
C SER A 22 4.99 -7.00 1.51
N LEU A 23 5.95 -6.06 1.37
CA LEU A 23 6.13 -5.28 0.15
C LEU A 23 6.63 -6.14 -1.03
N GLU A 24 7.55 -7.07 -0.76
CA GLU A 24 8.02 -8.05 -1.74
C GLU A 24 6.89 -8.99 -2.18
N SER A 25 6.02 -9.41 -1.26
CA SER A 25 4.84 -10.22 -1.57
C SER A 25 3.84 -9.46 -2.45
N LEU A 26 3.59 -8.17 -2.18
CA LEU A 26 2.77 -7.32 -3.06
C LEU A 26 3.38 -7.21 -4.46
N GLN A 27 4.69 -6.98 -4.55
CA GLN A 27 5.39 -6.92 -5.83
C GLN A 27 5.31 -8.25 -6.60
N LYS A 28 5.47 -9.37 -5.89
CA LYS A 28 5.36 -10.72 -6.46
C LYS A 28 3.95 -10.98 -7.01
N ALA A 29 2.92 -10.63 -6.24
CA ALA A 29 1.52 -10.77 -6.66
C ALA A 29 1.24 -9.99 -7.95
N ILE A 30 1.64 -8.72 -8.00
CA ILE A 30 1.44 -7.87 -9.18
C ILE A 30 2.27 -8.35 -10.38
N ALA A 31 3.48 -8.86 -10.16
CA ALA A 31 4.31 -9.40 -11.23
C ALA A 31 3.71 -10.66 -11.86
N ALA A 32 3.12 -11.55 -11.04
CA ALA A 32 2.42 -12.74 -11.52
C ALA A 32 1.07 -12.40 -12.17
N THR A 33 0.40 -11.35 -11.68
CA THR A 33 -0.93 -10.95 -12.13
C THR A 33 -1.04 -9.43 -12.37
N PRO A 34 -0.45 -8.88 -13.45
CA PRO A 34 -0.48 -7.43 -13.69
C PRO A 34 -1.89 -6.85 -13.78
N ASP A 35 -2.83 -7.65 -14.30
CA ASP A 35 -4.26 -7.33 -14.42
C ASP A 35 -4.95 -7.03 -13.09
N ILE A 36 -4.35 -7.40 -11.94
CA ILE A 36 -4.87 -7.06 -10.61
C ILE A 36 -5.04 -5.54 -10.41
N LEU A 37 -4.26 -4.73 -11.13
CA LEU A 37 -4.29 -3.27 -11.08
C LEU A 37 -5.33 -2.63 -12.02
N HIS A 38 -5.95 -3.42 -12.90
CA HIS A 38 -6.88 -2.93 -13.92
C HIS A 38 -8.35 -3.14 -13.52
N PRO A 39 -9.27 -2.20 -13.77
CA PRO A 39 -10.68 -2.34 -13.39
C PRO A 39 -11.37 -3.57 -13.99
N ASN A 40 -11.10 -3.83 -15.28
CA ASN A 40 -11.64 -4.98 -16.01
C ASN A 40 -10.66 -6.13 -15.91
N ARG A 41 -10.98 -7.12 -15.06
CA ARG A 41 -10.10 -8.25 -14.77
C ARG A 41 -10.90 -9.51 -14.44
N ASP A 42 -10.39 -10.66 -14.82
CA ASP A 42 -10.96 -11.97 -14.50
C ASP A 42 -10.51 -12.41 -13.09
N VAL A 43 -11.32 -12.10 -12.07
CA VAL A 43 -10.98 -12.37 -10.67
C VAL A 43 -10.70 -13.86 -10.38
N PRO A 44 -11.52 -14.81 -10.87
CA PRO A 44 -11.20 -16.24 -10.77
C PRO A 44 -9.83 -16.60 -11.38
N ALA A 45 -9.52 -16.11 -12.58
CA ALA A 45 -8.23 -16.41 -13.21
C ALA A 45 -7.05 -15.83 -12.41
N LEU A 46 -7.19 -14.61 -11.88
CA LEU A 46 -6.16 -14.02 -11.01
C LEU A 46 -5.94 -14.84 -9.74
N LEU A 47 -7.01 -15.34 -9.12
CA LEU A 47 -6.92 -16.16 -7.91
C LEU A 47 -6.15 -17.45 -8.18
N GLU A 48 -6.44 -18.14 -9.29
CA GLU A 48 -5.75 -19.39 -9.64
C GLU A 48 -4.25 -19.19 -9.88
N ILE A 49 -3.85 -18.08 -10.51
CA ILE A 49 -2.43 -17.73 -10.65
C ILE A 49 -1.81 -17.41 -9.28
N LEU A 50 -2.49 -16.62 -8.45
CA LEU A 50 -1.93 -16.24 -7.15
C LEU A 50 -1.82 -17.42 -6.17
N LYS A 51 -2.67 -18.44 -6.28
CA LYS A 51 -2.54 -19.70 -5.53
C LYS A 51 -1.23 -20.43 -5.81
N THR A 52 -0.68 -20.33 -7.03
CA THR A 52 0.62 -20.95 -7.33
C THR A 52 1.77 -20.20 -6.67
N GLU A 53 1.61 -18.89 -6.44
CA GLU A 53 2.62 -18.05 -5.81
C GLU A 53 2.52 -18.01 -4.28
N PHE A 54 1.32 -18.23 -3.73
CA PHE A 54 0.99 -18.16 -2.32
C PHE A 54 0.16 -19.38 -1.91
N PRO A 55 0.80 -20.49 -1.51
CA PRO A 55 0.10 -21.76 -1.21
C PRO A 55 -0.94 -21.69 -0.08
N THR A 56 -0.89 -20.64 0.75
CA THR A 56 -1.86 -20.41 1.83
C THR A 56 -3.06 -19.56 1.40
N LEU A 57 -3.10 -19.04 0.17
CA LEU A 57 -4.21 -18.27 -0.37
C LEU A 57 -5.31 -19.22 -0.84
N SER A 58 -6.49 -19.20 -0.21
CA SER A 58 -7.63 -20.01 -0.64
C SER A 58 -8.60 -19.24 -1.54
N ASP A 59 -8.95 -18.02 -1.14
CA ASP A 59 -9.84 -17.11 -1.85
C ASP A 59 -9.57 -15.64 -1.41
N PHE A 60 -10.32 -14.69 -1.98
CA PHE A 60 -10.24 -13.26 -1.63
C PHE A 60 -11.29 -12.80 -0.61
N GLU A 61 -12.22 -13.68 -0.19
CA GLU A 61 -13.39 -13.36 0.64
C GLU A 61 -14.31 -12.23 0.10
N ARG A 62 -14.08 -11.81 -1.15
CA ARG A 62 -14.68 -10.65 -1.83
C ARG A 62 -14.78 -10.91 -3.32
N ASP A 63 -15.69 -10.20 -3.98
CA ASP A 63 -15.88 -10.24 -5.44
C ASP A 63 -14.81 -9.43 -6.21
N PHE A 64 -13.77 -8.99 -5.53
CA PHE A 64 -12.62 -8.28 -6.09
C PHE A 64 -11.33 -8.78 -5.43
N PRO A 65 -10.17 -8.65 -6.09
CA PRO A 65 -8.89 -9.04 -5.50
C PRO A 65 -8.63 -8.27 -4.21
N SER A 66 -8.51 -9.01 -3.11
CA SER A 66 -8.31 -8.49 -1.76
C SER A 66 -7.10 -9.19 -1.17
N LEU A 67 -6.06 -8.43 -0.85
CA LEU A 67 -4.81 -8.95 -0.30
C LEU A 67 -4.70 -8.58 1.18
N CYS A 68 -4.64 -9.59 2.05
CA CYS A 68 -4.48 -9.41 3.48
C CYS A 68 -3.01 -9.61 3.89
N PHE A 69 -2.44 -8.61 4.58
CA PHE A 69 -1.09 -8.68 5.12
C PHE A 69 -1.14 -8.76 6.65
N ALA A 70 -0.93 -9.97 7.17
CA ALA A 70 -0.99 -10.24 8.61
C ALA A 70 0.30 -9.78 9.32
N LEU A 71 0.25 -8.62 9.98
CA LEU A 71 1.35 -8.13 10.83
C LEU A 71 0.89 -7.89 12.27
N ALA A 72 1.74 -8.30 13.21
CA ALA A 72 1.55 -8.07 14.64
C ALA A 72 1.39 -6.57 14.96
N THR A 73 0.84 -6.28 16.15
CA THR A 73 0.78 -4.92 16.68
C THR A 73 2.19 -4.37 16.91
N GLY A 74 2.37 -3.05 16.78
CA GLY A 74 3.69 -2.42 16.98
C GLY A 74 4.73 -2.60 15.86
N VAL A 75 4.48 -3.46 14.86
CA VAL A 75 5.43 -3.68 13.74
C VAL A 75 5.50 -2.48 12.78
N GLY A 76 4.48 -1.62 12.78
CA GLY A 76 4.44 -0.40 11.96
C GLY A 76 3.55 -0.54 10.72
N LYS A 77 2.31 -1.02 10.88
CA LYS A 77 1.33 -1.17 9.79
C LYS A 77 1.13 0.13 8.98
N THR A 78 1.06 1.28 9.64
CA THR A 78 0.92 2.58 8.96
C THR A 78 2.12 2.91 8.05
N ARG A 79 3.34 2.50 8.46
CA ARG A 79 4.53 2.66 7.61
C ARG A 79 4.49 1.70 6.41
N LEU A 80 4.01 0.47 6.61
CA LEU A 80 3.82 -0.47 5.51
C LEU A 80 2.80 0.05 4.49
N MET A 81 1.72 0.68 4.96
CA MET A 81 0.74 1.33 4.09
C MET A 81 1.40 2.43 3.25
N GLY A 82 2.23 3.29 3.86
CA GLY A 82 3.02 4.29 3.12
C GLY A 82 3.97 3.66 2.09
N ALA A 83 4.57 2.50 2.41
CA ALA A 83 5.41 1.74 1.48
C ALA A 83 4.61 1.20 0.29
N PHE A 84 3.41 0.65 0.50
CA PHE A 84 2.53 0.19 -0.57
C PHE A 84 2.11 1.34 -1.49
N ILE A 85 1.67 2.46 -0.93
CA ILE A 85 1.31 3.65 -1.71
C ILE A 85 2.50 4.15 -2.52
N SER A 86 3.68 4.25 -1.89
CA SER A 86 4.91 4.67 -2.58
C SER A 86 5.26 3.73 -3.73
N TYR A 87 5.14 2.41 -3.53
CA TYR A 87 5.47 1.42 -4.53
C TYR A 87 4.49 1.46 -5.71
N LEU A 88 3.19 1.46 -5.43
CA LEU A 88 2.14 1.50 -6.46
C LEU A 88 2.21 2.79 -7.28
N HIS A 89 2.55 3.91 -6.65
CA HIS A 89 2.75 5.17 -7.36
C HIS A 89 4.01 5.17 -8.22
N LEU A 90 5.17 4.86 -7.63
CA LEU A 90 6.46 4.96 -8.32
C LEU A 90 6.65 3.87 -9.39
N ALA A 91 6.12 2.67 -9.18
CA ALA A 91 6.30 1.55 -10.10
C ALA A 91 5.16 1.43 -11.14
N HIS A 92 3.95 1.88 -10.80
CA HIS A 92 2.75 1.64 -11.62
C HIS A 92 1.93 2.91 -11.92
N GLY A 93 2.34 4.08 -11.42
CA GLY A 93 1.66 5.35 -11.72
C GLY A 93 0.29 5.52 -11.04
N ILE A 94 -0.05 4.68 -10.05
CA ILE A 94 -1.31 4.80 -9.32
C ILE A 94 -1.22 5.99 -8.37
N SER A 95 -2.14 6.95 -8.51
CA SER A 95 -2.08 8.21 -7.75
C SER A 95 -3.22 8.38 -6.76
N ASN A 96 -4.31 7.62 -6.91
CA ASN A 96 -5.51 7.75 -6.09
C ASN A 96 -5.63 6.56 -5.16
N PHE A 97 -5.66 6.82 -3.86
CA PHE A 97 -5.78 5.81 -2.83
C PHE A 97 -6.88 6.19 -1.85
N PHE A 98 -7.74 5.24 -1.53
CA PHE A 98 -8.74 5.39 -0.48
C PHE A 98 -8.29 4.61 0.75
N VAL A 99 -8.11 5.31 1.88
CA VAL A 99 -7.71 4.72 3.15
C VAL A 99 -8.88 4.77 4.12
N LEU A 100 -9.43 3.60 4.45
CA LEU A 100 -10.50 3.48 5.43
C LEU A 100 -9.92 3.19 6.82
N ALA A 101 -10.36 3.96 7.82
CA ALA A 101 -9.91 3.83 9.20
C ALA A 101 -11.09 3.44 10.12
N PRO A 102 -10.86 2.56 11.11
CA PRO A 102 -11.88 2.26 12.12
C PRO A 102 -11.89 3.32 13.22
N ASN A 103 -13.06 3.87 13.54
CA ASN A 103 -13.27 4.85 14.62
C ASN A 103 -12.45 6.16 14.48
N LEU A 104 -12.85 7.18 15.24
CA LEU A 104 -12.22 8.51 15.16
C LEU A 104 -10.76 8.54 15.62
N THR A 105 -10.37 7.72 16.60
CA THR A 105 -8.99 7.72 17.12
C THR A 105 -7.96 7.28 16.08
N ILE A 106 -8.24 6.21 15.33
CA ILE A 106 -7.32 5.75 14.27
C ILE A 106 -7.40 6.67 13.06
N TYR A 107 -8.60 7.18 12.75
CA TYR A 107 -8.81 8.17 11.71
C TYR A 107 -7.94 9.42 11.89
N ASN A 108 -8.04 10.09 13.04
CA ASN A 108 -7.27 11.29 13.36
C ASN A 108 -5.76 11.01 13.37
N LYS A 109 -5.36 9.83 13.87
CA LYS A 109 -3.97 9.40 13.83
C LYS A 109 -3.47 9.25 12.39
N LEU A 110 -4.25 8.64 11.50
CA LEU A 110 -3.87 8.48 10.10
C LEU A 110 -3.77 9.84 9.40
N ILE A 111 -4.69 10.78 9.64
CA ILE A 111 -4.57 12.15 9.10
C ILE A 111 -3.22 12.77 9.51
N ALA A 112 -2.84 12.68 10.79
CA ALA A 112 -1.56 13.20 11.26
C ALA A 112 -0.36 12.45 10.67
N ASP A 113 -0.43 11.12 10.58
CA ASP A 113 0.63 10.28 10.00
C ASP A 113 0.80 10.52 8.48
N PHE A 114 -0.24 10.95 7.77
CA PHE A 114 -0.19 11.32 6.35
C PHE A 114 0.11 12.80 6.10
N THR A 115 -0.04 13.68 7.09
CA THR A 115 0.27 15.11 6.96
C THR A 115 1.79 15.36 7.00
N PRO A 116 2.36 16.13 6.05
CA PRO A 116 3.77 16.52 6.09
C PRO A 116 4.18 17.23 7.38
N ASN A 117 5.48 17.23 7.69
CA ASN A 117 6.08 17.88 8.87
C ASN A 117 5.64 17.32 10.24
N THR A 118 4.92 16.20 10.28
CA THR A 118 4.67 15.48 11.53
C THR A 118 5.80 14.48 11.82
N LYS A 119 6.01 14.16 13.11
CA LYS A 119 7.06 13.21 13.54
C LYS A 119 6.91 11.82 12.90
N LYS A 120 5.70 11.44 12.52
CA LYS A 120 5.33 10.11 12.01
C LYS A 120 4.93 10.12 10.53
N TYR A 121 5.24 11.19 9.80
CA TYR A 121 4.93 11.31 8.38
C TYR A 121 5.35 10.05 7.59
N VAL A 122 4.38 9.36 6.98
CA VAL A 122 4.56 8.02 6.39
C VAL A 122 5.48 7.99 5.19
N PHE A 123 5.61 9.12 4.48
CA PHE A 123 6.42 9.25 3.27
C PHE A 123 7.80 9.87 3.53
N ARG A 124 8.19 10.03 4.79
CA ARG A 124 9.49 10.60 5.15
C ARG A 124 10.63 9.77 4.52
N GLY A 125 11.37 10.39 3.59
CA GLY A 125 12.50 9.77 2.89
C GLY A 125 12.23 9.41 1.43
N ILE A 126 10.99 9.54 0.94
CA ILE A 126 10.65 9.40 -0.48
C ILE A 126 10.79 10.77 -1.15
N ALA A 127 11.79 10.93 -2.02
CA ALA A 127 12.17 12.23 -2.58
C ALA A 127 11.08 12.80 -3.49
N GLU A 128 10.40 11.94 -4.24
CA GLU A 128 9.33 12.28 -5.15
C GLU A 128 8.16 12.96 -4.42
N PHE A 129 7.86 12.54 -3.19
CA PHE A 129 6.82 13.13 -2.35
C PHE A 129 7.26 14.39 -1.58
N ALA A 130 8.55 14.70 -1.58
CA ALA A 130 9.05 16.00 -1.10
C ALA A 130 8.83 17.11 -2.15
N VAL A 131 8.86 16.76 -3.44
CA VAL A 131 8.59 17.68 -4.55
C VAL A 131 7.10 17.74 -4.85
N ASN A 132 6.48 16.56 -4.98
CA ASN A 132 5.06 16.40 -5.30
C ASN A 132 4.34 15.77 -4.11
N THR A 133 4.10 16.58 -3.09
CA THR A 133 3.43 16.11 -1.87
C THR A 133 2.01 15.62 -2.18
N PRO A 134 1.62 14.41 -1.74
CA PRO A 134 0.28 13.89 -1.96
C PRO A 134 -0.81 14.80 -1.37
N LYS A 135 -1.86 15.05 -2.15
CA LYS A 135 -3.06 15.75 -1.66
C LYS A 135 -3.82 14.83 -0.70
N ILE A 136 -4.08 15.31 0.50
CA ILE A 136 -4.94 14.62 1.47
C ILE A 136 -6.33 15.22 1.37
N VAL A 137 -7.33 14.35 1.28
CA VAL A 137 -8.75 14.67 1.37
C VAL A 137 -9.32 13.78 2.48
N THR A 138 -10.01 14.40 3.42
CA THR A 138 -10.66 13.79 4.57
C THR A 138 -12.18 13.83 4.38
N GLY A 139 -12.94 13.19 5.27
CA GLY A 139 -14.41 13.26 5.22
C GLY A 139 -14.92 14.66 5.54
N ASP A 140 -14.12 15.46 6.24
CA ASP A 140 -14.46 16.82 6.65
C ASP A 140 -14.28 17.84 5.52
N ASP A 141 -13.41 17.56 4.53
CA ASP A 141 -13.10 18.48 3.43
C ASP A 141 -13.42 17.92 2.03
N TYR A 142 -14.12 16.79 1.96
CA TYR A 142 -14.50 16.14 0.70
C TYR A 142 -15.48 16.99 -0.13
N GLU A 143 -16.49 17.60 0.50
CA GLU A 143 -17.51 18.38 -0.22
C GLU A 143 -17.03 19.76 -0.69
N VAL A 144 -15.89 20.22 -0.18
CA VAL A 144 -15.38 21.58 -0.42
C VAL A 144 -14.31 21.60 -1.54
N LYS A 145 -13.99 20.45 -2.15
CA LYS A 145 -12.80 20.28 -3.02
C LYS A 145 -13.05 19.56 -4.33
#